data_AF-A0A2S0I9U5-F1
#
_entry.id   AF-A0A2S0I9U5-F1
#
_cell.length_a   1.000
_cell.length_b   1.000
_cell.length_c   1.000
_cell.angle_alpha   90.00
_cell.angle_beta   90.00
_cell.angle_gamma   90.00
#
_symmetry.space_group_name_H-M   'P 1'
#
loop_
_entity.id
_entity.type
_entity.pdbx_description
1 polymer ?
#
loop_
_entity_poly.entity_id
_entity_poly.type
_entity_poly.pdbx_seq_one_letter_code
_entity_poly.pdbx_strand_id
1 'polypeptide(L)'
;MTAKRLFTWTFFFALFVVLVALFWRQLFIQTPPSLREMGGTIEGGEAYIYGESPRQDGMADRAMLAAAQRGDPGAQYMQGLIMENFDMKEALRWYETAAAQGYELAAQRLAQLREAPPAAQ
;
A
#
# COMPACT_ATOMS: atom_id res chain seq x y z
N MET A 1 -12.77 15.41 48.45
CA MET A 1 -11.90 15.15 47.28
C MET A 1 -12.16 16.23 46.24
N THR A 2 -11.15 16.99 45.86
CA THR A 2 -11.27 18.24 45.09
C THR A 2 -11.62 17.99 43.62
N ALA A 3 -12.79 18.42 43.17
CA ALA A 3 -13.32 18.27 41.79
C ALA A 3 -12.32 18.67 40.67
N LYS A 4 -11.38 19.58 40.98
CA LYS A 4 -10.29 19.99 40.08
C LYS A 4 -9.36 18.85 39.67
N ARG A 5 -9.15 17.85 40.55
CA ARG A 5 -8.32 16.64 40.28
C ARG A 5 -9.02 15.67 39.34
N LEU A 6 -10.35 15.57 39.45
CA LEU A 6 -11.16 14.73 38.57
C LEU A 6 -11.17 15.32 37.16
N PHE A 7 -11.33 16.64 37.04
CA PHE A 7 -11.33 17.34 35.75
C PHE A 7 -9.99 17.24 35.01
N THR A 8 -8.87 17.32 35.73
CA THR A 8 -7.54 17.13 35.12
C THR A 8 -7.37 15.70 34.60
N TRP A 9 -7.77 14.69 35.37
CA TRP A 9 -7.71 13.29 34.93
C TRP A 9 -8.60 13.00 33.72
N THR A 10 -9.82 13.54 33.67
CA THR A 10 -10.70 13.38 32.50
C THR A 10 -10.11 14.05 31.26
N PHE A 11 -9.47 15.21 31.41
CA PHE A 11 -8.79 15.89 30.31
C PHE A 11 -7.60 15.07 29.78
N PHE A 12 -6.73 14.57 30.66
CA PHE A 12 -5.60 13.73 30.25
C PHE A 12 -6.05 12.41 29.62
N PHE A 13 -7.13 11.81 30.11
CA PHE A 13 -7.69 10.59 29.52
C PHE A 13 -8.27 10.85 28.12
N ALA A 14 -9.05 11.91 27.94
CA ALA A 14 -9.58 12.29 26.63
C ALA A 14 -8.45 12.60 25.64
N LEU A 15 -7.43 13.34 26.08
CA LEU A 15 -6.24 13.63 25.28
C LEU A 15 -5.51 12.34 24.88
N PHE A 16 -5.34 11.39 25.80
CA PHE A 16 -4.74 10.10 25.52
C PHE A 16 -5.52 9.30 24.47
N VAL A 17 -6.85 9.23 24.58
CA VAL A 17 -7.70 8.55 23.60
C VAL A 17 -7.56 9.19 22.21
N VAL A 18 -7.55 10.53 22.13
CA VAL A 18 -7.35 11.24 20.86
C VAL A 18 -5.96 10.96 20.29
N LEU A 19 -4.90 11.00 21.11
CA LEU A 19 -3.54 10.71 20.66
C LEU A 19 -3.39 9.27 20.18
N VAL A 20 -4.01 8.30 20.85
CA VAL A 20 -4.02 6.89 20.41
C VAL A 20 -4.78 6.74 19.10
N ALA A 21 -5.93 7.39 18.94
CA ALA A 21 -6.68 7.37 17.68
C ALA A 21 -5.88 8.01 16.54
N LEU A 22 -5.20 9.14 16.79
CA LEU A 22 -4.31 9.78 15.83
C LEU A 22 -3.10 8.92 15.50
N PHE A 23 -2.52 8.24 16.50
CA PHE A 23 -1.40 7.31 16.31
C PHE A 23 -1.80 6.14 15.41
N TRP A 24 -2.94 5.50 15.68
CA TRP A 24 -3.45 4.43 14.82
C TRP A 24 -3.80 4.94 13.43
N ARG A 25 -4.45 6.11 13.32
CA ARG A 25 -4.71 6.74 12.01
C ARG A 25 -3.41 6.97 11.23
N GLN A 26 -2.38 7.51 11.88
CA GLN A 26 -1.10 7.77 11.24
C GLN A 26 -0.37 6.48 10.85
N LEU A 27 -0.46 5.44 11.69
CA LEU A 27 0.13 4.13 11.41
C LEU A 27 -0.54 3.46 10.21
N PHE A 28 -1.88 3.44 10.16
CA PHE A 28 -2.63 2.78 9.09
C PHE A 28 -2.60 3.54 7.76
N ILE A 29 -2.50 4.88 7.78
CA ILE A 29 -2.30 5.68 6.55
C ILE A 29 -0.93 5.43 5.92
N GLN A 30 0.09 5.13 6.74
CA GLN A 30 1.48 4.95 6.29
C GLN A 30 1.83 3.49 5.98
N THR A 31 1.02 2.52 6.39
CA THR A 31 1.23 1.11 6.00
C THR A 31 0.71 0.87 4.59
N PRO A 32 1.56 0.51 3.61
CA PRO A 32 1.09 -0.05 2.34
C PRO A 32 0.10 -1.19 2.60
N PRO A 33 -1.02 -1.39 1.83
CA PRO A 33 -1.78 -2.61 2.01
C PRO A 33 -0.79 -3.71 1.72
N SER A 34 -0.72 -4.64 2.66
CA SER A 34 -0.12 -5.92 2.38
C SER A 34 -0.70 -6.45 1.07
N LEU A 35 0.11 -7.06 0.23
CA LEU A 35 -0.36 -7.72 -1.00
C LEU A 35 -1.52 -8.71 -0.75
N ARG A 36 -1.66 -9.17 0.51
CA ARG A 36 -2.83 -9.88 1.06
C ARG A 36 -4.17 -9.17 0.83
N GLU A 37 -4.26 -7.85 1.04
CA GLU A 37 -5.51 -7.08 0.89
C GLU A 37 -5.86 -6.83 -0.59
N MET A 38 -4.87 -6.90 -1.48
CA MET A 38 -5.07 -6.74 -2.93
C MET A 38 -5.58 -8.01 -3.61
N GLY A 39 -5.74 -9.11 -2.85
CA GLY A 39 -6.14 -10.41 -3.36
C GLY A 39 -5.05 -11.00 -4.24
N GLY A 40 -4.24 -11.91 -3.70
CA GLY A 40 -3.12 -12.52 -4.43
C GLY A 40 -3.53 -13.01 -5.81
N THR A 41 -3.12 -12.30 -6.85
CA THR A 41 -3.25 -12.74 -8.24
C THR A 41 -1.85 -13.00 -8.78
N ILE A 42 -1.70 -14.19 -9.34
CA ILE A 42 -0.45 -14.71 -9.85
C ILE A 42 -0.75 -15.15 -11.27
N GLU A 43 -0.47 -14.26 -12.22
CA GLU A 43 -0.34 -14.63 -13.62
C GLU A 43 1.14 -14.92 -13.86
N GLY A 44 1.52 -16.20 -13.83
CA GLY A 44 2.93 -16.61 -14.00
C GLY A 44 3.37 -17.95 -13.41
N GLY A 45 2.48 -18.75 -12.83
CA GLY A 45 2.72 -20.19 -12.60
C GLY A 45 3.20 -20.64 -11.22
N GLU A 46 3.51 -19.75 -10.27
CA GLU A 46 3.79 -20.14 -8.88
C GLU A 46 2.89 -19.38 -7.91
N ALA A 47 1.71 -19.94 -7.61
CA ALA A 47 0.72 -19.31 -6.76
C ALA A 47 1.16 -19.26 -5.27
N TYR A 48 1.91 -18.23 -4.86
CA TYR A 48 2.17 -17.91 -3.46
C TYR A 48 0.91 -17.34 -2.79
N ILE A 49 0.34 -18.10 -1.85
CA ILE A 49 -0.89 -17.74 -1.13
C ILE A 49 -0.53 -16.78 0.01
N TYR A 50 -0.81 -15.49 -0.17
CA TYR A 50 -0.67 -14.50 0.91
C TYR A 50 -1.62 -14.82 2.06
N GLY A 51 -1.10 -14.76 3.28
CA GLY A 51 -1.92 -14.74 4.48
C GLY A 51 -1.86 -15.96 5.39
N GLU A 52 -1.01 -16.94 5.11
CA GLU A 52 -0.73 -18.04 6.04
C GLU A 52 0.14 -17.59 7.22
N SER A 53 1.07 -16.64 7.01
CA SER A 53 1.80 -16.02 8.10
C SER A 53 2.30 -14.59 7.78
N PRO A 54 2.07 -13.60 8.67
CA PRO A 54 2.52 -12.21 8.45
C PRO A 54 4.03 -12.06 8.21
N ARG A 55 4.84 -12.96 8.77
CA ARG A 55 6.29 -12.97 8.55
C ARG A 55 6.65 -13.38 7.13
N GLN A 56 5.97 -14.39 6.59
CA GLN A 56 6.18 -14.84 5.21
C GLN A 56 5.66 -13.82 4.21
N ASP A 57 4.52 -13.20 4.49
CA ASP A 57 3.95 -12.13 3.66
C ASP A 57 4.95 -10.96 3.54
N GLY A 58 5.51 -10.49 4.66
CA GLY A 58 6.52 -9.43 4.65
C GLY A 58 7.88 -9.83 4.04
N MET A 59 8.14 -11.13 3.83
CA MET A 59 9.29 -11.58 3.04
C MET A 59 8.96 -11.55 1.54
N ALA A 60 7.76 -11.98 1.16
CA ALA A 60 7.28 -11.93 -0.21
C ALA A 60 7.21 -10.49 -0.74
N ASP A 61 6.71 -9.55 0.07
CA ASP A 61 6.69 -8.11 -0.27
C ASP A 61 8.10 -7.58 -0.56
N ARG A 62 9.07 -7.93 0.29
CA ARG A 62 10.48 -7.52 0.11
C ARG A 62 11.11 -8.16 -1.12
N ALA A 63 10.81 -9.43 -1.40
CA ALA A 63 11.29 -10.12 -2.58
C ALA A 63 10.71 -9.50 -3.86
N MET A 64 9.42 -9.17 -3.86
CA MET A 64 8.73 -8.51 -4.97
C MET A 64 9.32 -7.11 -5.23
N LEU A 65 9.53 -6.31 -4.19
CA LEU A 65 10.16 -5.00 -4.33
C LEU A 65 11.59 -5.13 -4.90
N ALA A 66 12.37 -6.11 -4.43
CA ALA A 66 13.70 -6.37 -4.96
C ALA A 66 13.65 -6.80 -6.44
N ALA A 67 12.66 -7.60 -6.84
CA ALA A 67 12.46 -7.99 -8.25
C ALA A 67 12.11 -6.77 -9.12
N ALA A 68 11.19 -5.91 -8.66
CA ALA A 68 10.82 -4.68 -9.35
C ALA A 68 12.03 -3.74 -9.53
N GLN A 69 12.86 -3.60 -8.49
CA GLN A 69 14.10 -2.83 -8.53
C GLN A 69 15.16 -3.41 -9.48
N ARG A 70 15.17 -4.74 -9.67
CA ARG A 70 16.05 -5.42 -10.63
C ARG A 70 15.56 -5.33 -12.08
N GLY A 71 14.37 -4.77 -12.31
CA GLY A 71 13.82 -4.60 -13.64
C GLY A 71 12.71 -5.57 -14.00
N ASP A 72 12.27 -6.46 -13.12
CA ASP A 72 11.22 -7.42 -13.48
C ASP A 72 9.89 -6.71 -13.83
N PRO A 73 9.39 -6.82 -15.07
CA PRO A 73 8.23 -6.05 -15.51
C PRO A 73 6.94 -6.42 -14.78
N GLY A 74 6.76 -7.70 -14.40
CA GLY A 74 5.60 -8.15 -13.63
C GLY A 74 5.62 -7.58 -12.22
N ALA A 75 6.78 -7.61 -11.56
CA ALA A 75 6.95 -7.03 -10.23
C ALA A 75 6.81 -5.50 -10.24
N GLN A 76 7.30 -4.82 -11.28
CA GLN A 76 7.08 -3.38 -11.47
C GLN A 76 5.60 -3.05 -11.65
N TYR A 77 4.87 -3.84 -12.43
CA TYR A 77 3.41 -3.69 -12.54
C TYR A 77 2.73 -3.88 -11.17
N MET A 78 3.12 -4.89 -10.41
CA MET A 78 2.60 -5.11 -9.05
C MET A 78 2.92 -3.94 -8.11
N GLN A 79 4.12 -3.36 -8.17
CA GLN A 79 4.43 -2.14 -7.42
C GLN A 79 3.57 -0.95 -7.86
N GLY A 80 3.26 -0.83 -9.15
CA GLY A 80 2.30 0.14 -9.65
C GLY A 80 0.93 0.00 -8.99
N LEU A 81 0.39 -1.21 -8.95
CA LEU A 81 -0.91 -1.51 -8.31
C LEU A 81 -0.91 -1.16 -6.82
N ILE A 82 0.18 -1.44 -6.12
CA ILE A 82 0.32 -1.08 -4.71
C ILE A 82 0.28 0.43 -4.54
N MET A 83 1.06 1.14 -5.35
CA MET A 83 1.24 2.59 -5.25
C MET A 83 0.00 3.38 -5.68
N GLU A 84 -0.92 2.82 -6.47
CA GLU A 84 -2.17 3.51 -6.84
C GLU A 84 -2.96 4.00 -5.62
N ASN A 85 -2.84 3.30 -4.49
CA ASN A 85 -3.52 3.64 -3.23
C ASN A 85 -2.75 4.66 -2.36
N PHE A 86 -1.49 4.98 -2.68
CA PHE A 86 -0.64 5.90 -1.88
C PHE A 86 -0.19 7.11 -2.65
N ASP A 87 0.42 6.86 -3.78
CA ASP A 87 1.07 7.86 -4.61
C ASP A 87 0.85 7.45 -6.07
N MET A 88 -0.20 8.02 -6.65
CA MET A 88 -0.54 7.82 -8.04
C MET A 88 0.62 8.20 -8.98
N LYS A 89 1.46 9.16 -8.60
CA LYS A 89 2.62 9.55 -9.41
C LYS A 89 3.68 8.45 -9.39
N GLU A 90 3.92 7.84 -8.23
CA GLU A 90 4.82 6.70 -8.13
C GLU A 90 4.27 5.47 -8.86
N ALA A 91 2.95 5.23 -8.78
CA ALA A 91 2.27 4.18 -9.52
C ALA A 91 2.48 4.30 -11.03
N LEU A 92 2.25 5.50 -11.58
CA LEU A 92 2.47 5.81 -12.99
C LEU A 92 3.92 5.53 -13.40
N ARG A 93 4.90 5.91 -12.57
CA ARG A 93 6.32 5.65 -12.86
C ARG A 93 6.63 4.16 -12.97
N TRP A 94 6.07 3.36 -12.05
CA TRP A 94 6.25 1.90 -12.08
C TRP A 94 5.60 1.27 -13.32
N TYR A 95 4.38 1.69 -13.67
CA TYR A 95 3.74 1.22 -14.88
C TYR A 95 4.45 1.65 -16.16
N GLU A 96 4.98 2.88 -16.21
CA GLU A 96 5.73 3.36 -17.37
C GLU A 96 7.00 2.53 -17.57
N THR A 97 7.66 2.18 -16.48
CA THR A 97 8.85 1.32 -16.52
C THR A 97 8.50 -0.09 -17.00
N ALA A 98 7.41 -0.69 -16.49
CA ALA A 98 6.96 -2.02 -16.92
C ALA A 98 6.48 -2.03 -18.38
N ALA A 99 5.71 -1.02 -18.80
CA ALA A 99 5.21 -0.88 -20.16
C ALA A 99 6.34 -0.63 -21.17
N ALA A 100 7.38 0.14 -20.79
CA ALA A 100 8.56 0.35 -21.62
C ALA A 100 9.33 -0.95 -21.89
N GLN A 101 9.19 -1.96 -21.02
CA GLN A 101 9.74 -3.30 -21.19
C GLN A 101 8.80 -4.24 -21.98
N GLY A 102 7.65 -3.74 -22.47
CA GLY A 102 6.68 -4.52 -23.24
C GLY A 102 5.64 -5.25 -22.39
N TYR A 103 5.51 -4.92 -21.10
CA TYR A 103 4.49 -5.55 -20.25
C TYR A 103 3.10 -5.02 -20.57
N GLU A 104 2.30 -5.84 -21.27
CA GLU A 104 1.02 -5.43 -21.84
C GLU A 104 0.02 -4.97 -20.78
N LEU A 105 -0.04 -5.64 -19.63
CA LEU A 105 -0.96 -5.27 -18.54
C LEU A 105 -0.63 -3.89 -17.96
N ALA A 106 0.65 -3.52 -17.89
CA ALA A 106 1.05 -2.18 -17.46
C ALA A 106 0.67 -1.11 -18.48
N ALA A 107 0.85 -1.40 -19.78
CA ALA A 107 0.44 -0.50 -20.85
C ALA A 107 -1.09 -0.29 -20.87
N GLN A 108 -1.86 -1.36 -20.69
CA GLN A 108 -3.32 -1.31 -20.58
C GLN A 108 -3.76 -0.49 -19.36
N ARG A 109 -3.13 -0.72 -18.19
CA ARG A 109 -3.45 0.04 -16.98
C ARG A 109 -3.12 1.52 -17.12
N LEU A 110 -2.00 1.87 -17.74
CA LEU A 110 -1.65 3.26 -18.07
C LEU A 110 -2.69 3.91 -18.98
N ALA A 111 -3.16 3.21 -20.01
CA ALA A 111 -4.21 3.72 -20.89
C ALA A 111 -5.50 4.00 -20.10
N GLN A 112 -5.94 3.06 -19.26
CA GLN A 112 -7.11 3.23 -18.39
C GLN A 112 -6.98 4.45 -17.47
N LEU A 113 -5.82 4.62 -16.81
CA LEU A 113 -5.57 5.74 -15.90
C LEU A 113 -5.50 7.10 -16.63
N ARG A 114 -5.11 7.11 -17.91
CA ARG A 114 -5.07 8.33 -18.75
C ARG A 114 -6.45 8.70 -19.30
N GLU A 115 -7.28 7.69 -19.61
CA GLU A 115 -8.65 7.88 -20.10
C GLU A 115 -9.63 8.27 -18.98
N ALA A 116 -9.42 7.73 -17.78
CA ALA A 116 -10.16 8.07 -16.58
C ALA A 116 -9.19 8.62 -15.52
N PRO A 117 -8.74 9.89 -15.66
CA PRO A 117 -7.87 10.50 -14.66
C PRO A 117 -8.56 10.38 -13.29
N PRO A 118 -7.89 9.76 -12.29
CA PRO A 118 -8.48 9.61 -10.98
C PRO A 118 -8.87 11.01 -10.51
N ALA A 119 -10.15 11.19 -10.14
CA ALA A 119 -10.65 12.46 -9.67
C ALA A 119 -9.67 13.00 -8.64
N ALA A 120 -9.07 14.16 -8.91
CA ALA A 120 -8.09 14.78 -8.04
C ALA A 120 -8.69 14.83 -6.63
N GLN A 121 -8.15 14.02 -5.71
CA GLN A 121 -8.53 14.02 -4.31
C GLN A 121 -7.94 15.25 -3.62
#